data_AF-A0A2S6N814-F1
#
_entry.id   AF-A0A2S6N814-F1
#
_cell.length_a   1.000
_cell.length_b   1.000
_cell.length_c   1.000
_cell.angle_alpha   90.00
_cell.angle_beta   90.00
_cell.angle_gamma   90.00
#
_symmetry.space_group_name_H-M   'P 1'
#
loop_
_entity.id
_entity.type
_entity.pdbx_description
1 polymer ?
#
loop_
_entity_poly.entity_id
_entity_poly.type
_entity_poly.pdbx_seq_one_letter_code
_entity_poly.pdbx_strand_id
1 'polypeptide(L)'
;MPSIPVANLTEQGQDMVIVIMDPRFVQANPSQQEAVIGQLQARSDACGLKGTVALVWDGGGWMDYLAPQPWHDFFRGVTLDDVRARINAAITWQS
;
A
#
# COMPACT_ATOMS: atom_id res chain seq x y z
N MET A 1 -10.08 16.45 6.47
CA MET A 1 -10.62 15.08 6.64
C MET A 1 -9.46 14.10 6.69
N PRO A 2 -9.58 12.96 7.39
CA PRO A 2 -8.53 11.96 7.36
C PRO A 2 -8.41 11.40 5.93
N SER A 3 -7.19 11.41 5.41
CA SER A 3 -6.81 10.83 4.13
C SER A 3 -5.47 10.14 4.29
N ILE A 4 -5.28 9.03 3.57
CA ILE A 4 -3.99 8.34 3.52
C ILE A 4 -3.35 8.62 2.16
N PRO A 5 -2.16 9.24 2.11
CA PRO A 5 -1.43 9.40 0.86
C PRO A 5 -0.94 8.04 0.35
N VAL A 6 -1.06 7.81 -0.96
CA VAL A 6 -0.70 6.55 -1.60
C VAL A 6 0.05 6.80 -2.90
N ALA A 7 0.85 5.82 -3.32
CA ALA A 7 1.34 5.75 -4.68
C ALA A 7 0.41 4.86 -5.51
N ASN A 8 -0.21 5.42 -6.56
CA ASN A 8 -0.97 4.68 -7.55
C ASN A 8 -0.15 4.60 -8.84
N LEU A 9 0.27 3.39 -9.23
CA LEU A 9 1.14 3.19 -10.38
C LEU A 9 0.85 1.87 -11.10
N THR A 10 1.21 1.83 -12.38
CA THR A 10 1.17 0.62 -13.20
C THR A 10 2.59 0.16 -13.45
N GLU A 11 2.94 -1.05 -13.02
CA GLU A 11 4.25 -1.67 -13.26
C GLU A 11 4.06 -2.97 -14.05
N GLN A 12 4.69 -3.08 -15.23
CA GLN A 12 4.59 -4.26 -16.11
C GLN A 12 3.14 -4.71 -16.39
N GLY A 13 2.23 -3.74 -16.53
CA GLY A 13 0.80 -4.00 -16.78
C GLY A 13 -0.01 -4.37 -15.54
N GLN A 14 0.56 -4.26 -14.34
CA GLN A 14 -0.11 -4.53 -13.07
C GLN A 14 -0.35 -3.21 -12.34
N ASP A 15 -1.61 -2.88 -12.09
CA ASP A 15 -2.01 -1.69 -11.36
C ASP A 15 -1.87 -1.92 -9.84
N MET A 16 -1.22 -0.98 -9.16
CA MET A 16 -0.86 -1.08 -7.75
C MET A 16 -1.27 0.18 -6.99
N VAL A 17 -1.78 -0.02 -5.77
CA VAL A 17 -2.01 1.04 -4.80
C VAL A 17 -1.14 0.77 -3.58
N ILE A 18 -0.03 1.48 -3.47
CA ILE A 18 0.97 1.26 -2.43
C ILE A 18 0.70 2.21 -1.27
N VAL A 19 0.46 1.63 -0.10
CA VAL A 19 0.19 2.34 1.15
C VAL A 19 1.38 2.17 2.09
N ILE A 20 1.94 3.29 2.54
CA ILE A 20 2.98 3.28 3.58
C ILE A 20 2.30 3.19 4.95
N MET A 21 2.61 2.13 5.69
CA MET A 21 2.04 1.83 7.00
C MET A 21 3.06 2.09 8.12
N ASP A 22 2.55 2.37 9.33
CA ASP A 22 3.37 2.34 10.53
C ASP A 22 3.75 0.88 10.86
N PRO A 23 5.02 0.57 11.22
CA PRO A 23 5.44 -0.80 11.55
C PRO A 23 4.59 -1.46 12.66
N ARG A 24 3.99 -0.68 13.56
CA ARG A 24 3.09 -1.17 14.61
C ARG A 24 1.82 -1.81 14.05
N PHE A 25 1.36 -1.40 12.87
CA PHE A 25 0.19 -2.02 12.22
C PHE A 25 0.45 -3.48 11.85
N VAL A 26 1.70 -3.83 11.54
CA VAL A 26 2.10 -5.17 11.13
C VAL A 26 2.33 -6.08 12.35
N GLN A 27 2.47 -5.51 13.53
CA GLN A 27 2.49 -6.27 14.79
C GLN A 27 1.09 -6.71 15.23
N ALA A 28 0.03 -6.25 14.54
CA ALA A 28 -1.34 -6.70 14.74
C ALA A 28 -1.52 -8.18 14.33
N ASN A 29 -2.59 -8.82 14.80
CA ASN A 29 -2.85 -10.21 14.42
C ASN A 29 -3.17 -10.33 12.91
N PRO A 30 -2.99 -11.52 12.28
CA PRO A 30 -3.24 -11.68 10.85
C PRO A 30 -4.66 -11.32 10.40
N SER A 31 -5.69 -11.61 11.21
CA SER A 31 -7.07 -11.30 10.86
C SER A 31 -7.37 -9.79 10.87
N GLN A 32 -6.70 -9.01 11.72
CA GLN A 32 -6.76 -7.55 11.72
C GLN A 32 -6.07 -6.98 10.49
N GLN A 33 -4.94 -7.55 10.08
CA GLN A 33 -4.24 -7.13 8.86
C GLN A 33 -5.12 -7.36 7.63
N GLU A 34 -5.73 -8.54 7.50
CA GLU A 34 -6.67 -8.84 6.41
C GLU A 34 -7.87 -7.88 6.39
N ALA A 35 -8.46 -7.58 7.56
CA ALA A 35 -9.56 -6.63 7.66
C ALA A 35 -9.15 -5.21 7.25
N VAL A 36 -7.94 -4.77 7.62
CA VAL A 36 -7.38 -3.46 7.24
C VAL A 36 -7.15 -3.40 5.73
N ILE A 37 -6.55 -4.44 5.14
CA ILE A 37 -6.32 -4.52 3.69
C ILE A 37 -7.65 -4.47 2.94
N GLY A 38 -8.66 -5.24 3.38
CA GLY A 38 -9.99 -5.22 2.78
C GLY A 38 -10.66 -3.84 2.85
N GLN A 39 -10.53 -3.13 3.97
CA GLN A 39 -11.03 -1.76 4.10
C GLN A 39 -10.29 -0.78 3.18
N LEU A 40 -8.96 -0.88 3.11
CA LEU A 40 -8.15 -0.03 2.23
C LEU A 40 -8.48 -0.29 0.76
N GLN A 41 -8.65 -1.55 0.36
CA GLN A 41 -9.06 -1.90 -1.00
C GLN A 41 -10.43 -1.30 -1.33
N ALA A 42 -11.45 -1.53 -0.50
CA ALA A 42 -12.79 -1.02 -0.75
C ALA A 42 -12.81 0.52 -0.84
N ARG A 43 -11.99 1.21 -0.04
CA ARG A 43 -11.87 2.68 -0.09
C ARG A 43 -11.07 3.17 -1.29
N SER A 44 -10.02 2.44 -1.66
CA SER A 44 -9.25 2.68 -2.89
C SER A 44 -10.16 2.62 -4.12
N ASP A 45 -10.99 1.57 -4.21
CA ASP A 45 -11.96 1.38 -5.29
C ASP A 45 -12.99 2.52 -5.33
N ALA A 46 -13.51 2.92 -4.16
CA ALA A 46 -14.44 4.04 -4.05
C ALA A 46 -13.83 5.39 -4.46
N CYS A 47 -12.51 5.55 -4.30
CA CYS A 47 -11.76 6.72 -4.77
C CYS A 47 -11.40 6.64 -6.27
N GLY A 48 -11.80 5.57 -6.98
CA GLY A 48 -11.50 5.36 -8.39
C GLY A 48 -10.03 5.02 -8.68
N LEU A 49 -9.29 4.61 -7.64
CA LEU A 49 -7.90 4.18 -7.78
C LEU A 49 -7.86 2.78 -8.40
N LYS A 50 -7.05 2.61 -9.43
CA LYS A 50 -6.88 1.31 -10.10
C LYS A 50 -5.85 0.46 -9.37
N GLY A 51 -6.13 -0.82 -9.25
CA GLY A 51 -5.18 -1.82 -8.78
C GLY A 51 -5.47 -2.43 -7.42
N THR A 52 -4.60 -3.36 -7.02
CA THR A 52 -4.68 -4.00 -5.70
C THR A 52 -3.81 -3.24 -4.70
N VAL A 53 -4.32 -3.13 -3.46
CA VAL A 53 -3.59 -2.54 -2.35
C VAL A 53 -2.40 -3.42 -1.96
N ALA A 54 -1.21 -2.81 -1.93
CA ALA A 54 0.00 -3.34 -1.33
C ALA A 54 0.40 -2.46 -0.15
N LEU A 55 0.88 -3.09 0.92
CA LEU A 55 1.36 -2.37 2.11
C LEU A 55 2.88 -2.40 2.14
N VAL A 56 3.51 -1.29 2.52
CA VAL A 56 4.95 -1.21 2.77
C VAL A 56 5.21 -0.51 4.10
N TRP A 57 6.27 -0.88 4.81
CA TRP A 57 6.64 -0.27 6.09
C TRP A 57 8.14 -0.40 6.35
N ASP A 58 8.62 0.27 7.40
CA ASP A 58 10.01 0.18 7.85
C ASP A 58 10.18 -1.07 8.74
N GLY A 59 10.93 -2.05 8.26
CA GLY A 59 11.28 -3.29 8.97
C GLY A 59 12.42 -3.13 9.98
N GLY A 60 12.96 -1.91 10.16
CA GLY A 60 14.13 -1.65 10.99
C GLY A 60 15.38 -1.34 10.19
N GLY A 61 15.26 -0.51 9.15
CA GLY A 61 16.35 -0.12 8.26
C GLY A 61 16.25 -0.68 6.85
N TRP A 62 15.23 -1.49 6.56
CA TRP A 62 14.85 -1.92 5.22
C TRP A 62 13.35 -1.79 5.01
N MET A 63 12.92 -1.78 3.76
CA MET A 63 11.50 -1.81 3.44
C MET A 63 10.99 -3.25 3.48
N ASP A 64 9.99 -3.49 4.32
CA ASP A 64 9.18 -4.70 4.26
C ASP A 64 7.87 -4.42 3.51
N TYR A 65 7.25 -5.48 2.99
CA TYR A 65 6.06 -5.36 2.18
C TYR A 65 5.09 -6.54 2.34
N LEU A 66 3.81 -6.25 2.14
CA LEU A 66 2.74 -7.21 1.97
C LEU A 66 2.05 -6.94 0.64
N ALA A 67 2.32 -7.80 -0.33
CA ALA A 67 1.88 -7.65 -1.71
C ALA A 67 1.67 -9.02 -2.37
N PRO A 68 0.81 -9.10 -3.40
CA PRO A 68 0.72 -10.24 -4.31
C PRO A 68 2.09 -10.75 -4.77
N GLN A 69 2.24 -12.07 -4.86
CA GLN A 69 3.49 -12.74 -5.22
C GLN A 69 4.14 -12.24 -6.52
N PRO A 70 3.40 -11.92 -7.61
CA PRO A 70 3.99 -11.42 -8.86
C PRO A 70 4.74 -10.09 -8.72
N TRP A 71 4.55 -9.34 -7.62
CA TRP A 71 5.12 -8.00 -7.43
C TRP A 71 6.40 -8.02 -6.60
N HIS A 72 6.80 -9.20 -6.09
CA HIS A 72 7.92 -9.30 -5.16
C HIS A 72 9.25 -8.83 -5.78
N ASP A 73 9.47 -9.04 -7.09
CA ASP A 73 10.66 -8.52 -7.78
C ASP A 73 10.69 -6.99 -7.80
N PHE A 74 9.54 -6.35 -8.03
CA PHE A 74 9.43 -4.89 -7.97
C PHE A 74 9.74 -4.38 -6.56
N PHE A 75 9.11 -4.96 -5.52
CA PHE A 75 9.31 -4.52 -4.15
C PHE A 75 10.72 -4.81 -3.61
N ARG A 76 11.40 -5.83 -4.12
CA ARG A 76 12.84 -6.06 -3.84
C ARG A 76 13.75 -4.96 -4.40
N GLY A 77 13.31 -4.28 -5.46
CA GLY A 77 14.11 -3.28 -6.18
C GLY A 77 13.88 -1.83 -5.76
N VAL A 78 12.97 -1.56 -4.82
CA VAL A 78 12.61 -0.19 -4.40
C VAL A 78 12.74 -0.01 -2.90
N THR A 79 13.00 1.22 -2.47
CA THR A 79 13.08 1.61 -1.06
C THR A 79 11.80 2.29 -0.57
N LEU A 80 11.68 2.56 0.74
CA LEU A 80 10.59 3.41 1.24
C LEU A 80 10.65 4.84 0.68
N ASP A 81 11.85 5.39 0.51
CA ASP A 81 12.02 6.73 -0.06
C ASP A 81 11.61 6.79 -1.52
N ASP A 82 11.89 5.72 -2.27
CA ASP A 82 11.38 5.51 -3.62
C ASP A 82 9.85 5.54 -3.67
N VAL A 83 9.17 4.85 -2.76
CA VAL A 83 7.71 4.85 -2.69
C VAL A 83 7.20 6.24 -2.29
N ARG A 84 7.82 6.90 -1.30
CA ARG A 84 7.46 8.27 -0.88
C ARG A 84 7.54 9.27 -2.03
N ALA A 85 8.57 9.17 -2.86
CA ALA A 85 8.75 10.02 -4.03
C ALA A 85 7.70 9.79 -5.13
N ARG A 86 7.01 8.64 -5.12
CA ARG A 86 5.97 8.25 -6.10
C ARG A 86 4.54 8.49 -5.59
N ILE A 87 4.37 9.03 -4.39
CA ILE A 87 3.05 9.39 -3.86
C ILE A 87 2.39 10.40 -4.81
N ASN A 88 1.21 10.06 -5.31
CA ASN A 88 0.50 10.84 -6.32
C ASN A 88 -1.03 10.84 -6.13
N ALA A 89 -1.55 10.14 -5.13
CA ALA A 89 -2.98 10.02 -4.86
C ALA A 89 -3.26 9.91 -3.35
N ALA A 90 -4.54 9.86 -2.98
CA ALA A 90 -4.95 9.66 -1.60
C ALA A 90 -6.24 8.83 -1.48
N ILE A 91 -6.30 7.96 -0.48
CA ILE A 91 -7.52 7.26 -0.06
C ILE A 91 -8.25 8.17 0.94
N THR A 92 -9.53 8.44 0.70
CA THR A 92 -10.37 9.28 1.56
C THR A 92 -11.58 8.51 2.11
N TRP A 93 -12.12 8.96 3.24
CA TRP A 93 -13.28 8.33 3.90
C TRP A 93 -14.61 9.04 3.58
N GLN A 94 -14.72 9.71 2.43
CA GLN A 94 -16.00 10.26 1.98
C GLN A 94 -16.84 9.19 1.27
N SER A 95 -18.14 9.20 1.56
CA SER A 95 -19.19 8.38 0.94
C SER A 95 -19.82 9.10 -0.24
#